data_AF-A0AAC8VV74-F1
#
_entry.id   AF-A0AAC8VV74-F1
#
_cell.length_a   1.000
_cell.length_b   1.000
_cell.length_c   1.000
_cell.angle_alpha   90.00
_cell.angle_beta   90.00
_cell.angle_gamma   90.00
#
_symmetry.space_group_name_H-M   'P 1'
#
loop_
_entity.id
_entity.type
_entity.pdbx_description
1 polymer ?
#
loop_
_entity_poly.entity_id
_entity_poly.type
_entity_poly.pdbx_seq_one_letter_code
_entity_poly.pdbx_strand_id
1 'polypeptide(L)'
;MDPDKLAKVLAMAESEHQGEALSALRAARIMLSRAGLSFRDLAERARAPVFPAPEPPAAEPPGAPAPPPPPDELVRGLRRQVRDLELELATLRRQLDKAAGDADRQREEADRWRTLARETAEKLWDMGKALERKHSRHADTDKRRTVLELLQDPGSALLSDREIARRVGVSAHDVTHWRRRLAIVGRKLRLLPVVSRGRGLWIGPSASGLATGGSGAGTMRGRPGGPPAGERRRWLGFAGEVTIAERGSRRDLAPCGRR
;
A
#
# COMPACT_ATOMS: atom_id res chain seq x y z
N MET A 1 -18.07 -31.12 18.48
CA MET A 1 -16.90 -31.03 17.57
C MET A 1 -16.89 -32.32 16.78
N ASP A 2 -16.80 -32.25 15.45
CA ASP A 2 -16.92 -33.43 14.60
C ASP A 2 -15.55 -34.12 14.49
N PRO A 3 -15.38 -35.35 15.03
CA PRO A 3 -14.07 -36.01 15.10
C PRO A 3 -13.48 -36.27 13.70
N ASP A 4 -14.33 -36.57 12.72
CA ASP A 4 -13.90 -36.86 11.35
C ASP A 4 -13.29 -35.64 10.65
N LYS A 5 -13.78 -34.43 10.98
CA LYS A 5 -13.22 -33.19 10.44
C LYS A 5 -11.85 -32.89 11.04
N LEU A 6 -11.64 -33.18 12.33
CA LEU A 6 -10.32 -33.03 12.95
C LEU A 6 -9.34 -34.04 12.36
N ALA A 7 -9.74 -35.31 12.21
CA ALA A 7 -8.89 -36.35 11.63
C ALA A 7 -8.42 -35.96 10.22
N LYS A 8 -9.32 -35.43 9.38
CA LYS A 8 -8.97 -34.94 8.05
C LYS A 8 -7.98 -33.77 8.08
N VAL A 9 -8.15 -32.81 9.00
CA VAL A 9 -7.22 -31.68 9.15
C VAL A 9 -5.86 -32.15 9.68
N LEU A 10 -5.82 -33.14 10.57
CA LEU A 10 -4.57 -33.73 11.05
C LEU A 10 -3.85 -34.53 9.96
N ALA A 11 -4.59 -35.25 9.10
CA ALA A 11 -4.00 -35.89 7.92
C ALA A 11 -3.41 -34.87 6.94
N MET A 12 -4.03 -33.70 6.78
CA MET A 12 -3.45 -32.60 5.99
C MET A 12 -2.21 -31.98 6.65
N ALA A 13 -2.04 -32.13 7.97
CA ALA A 13 -0.83 -31.66 8.65
C ALA A 13 0.41 -32.51 8.30
N GLU A 14 0.22 -33.72 7.75
CA GLU A 14 1.29 -34.59 7.25
C GLU A 14 1.72 -34.27 5.80
N SER A 15 1.15 -33.23 5.18
CA SER A 15 1.51 -32.83 3.81
C SER A 15 2.99 -32.38 3.72
N GLU A 16 3.67 -32.71 2.62
CA GLU A 16 5.06 -32.26 2.35
C GLU A 16 5.20 -30.73 2.24
N HIS A 17 4.09 -30.02 2.02
CA HIS A 17 4.05 -28.58 1.85
C HIS A 17 3.99 -27.88 3.21
N GLN A 18 5.12 -27.32 3.67
CA GLN A 18 5.26 -26.70 4.99
C GLN A 18 4.17 -25.63 5.31
N GLY A 19 3.74 -24.86 4.31
CA GLY A 19 2.71 -23.84 4.48
C GLY A 19 1.32 -24.43 4.75
N GLU A 20 0.98 -25.52 4.06
CA GLU A 20 -0.31 -26.21 4.22
C GLU A 20 -0.37 -26.93 5.57
N ALA A 21 0.71 -27.63 5.95
CA ALA A 21 0.83 -28.29 7.24
C ALA A 21 0.65 -27.32 8.43
N LEU A 22 1.30 -26.16 8.38
CA LEU A 22 1.16 -25.13 9.42
C LEU A 22 -0.25 -24.54 9.47
N SER A 23 -0.90 -24.36 8.31
CA SER A 23 -2.28 -23.87 8.24
C SER A 23 -3.27 -24.89 8.84
N ALA A 24 -3.06 -26.18 8.58
CA ALA A 24 -3.84 -27.29 9.10
C ALA A 24 -3.68 -27.42 10.62
N LEU A 25 -2.46 -27.32 11.16
CA LEU A 25 -2.21 -27.31 12.60
C LEU A 25 -2.90 -26.13 13.31
N ARG A 26 -2.89 -24.94 12.70
CA ARG A 26 -3.64 -23.78 13.24
C ARG A 26 -5.14 -24.03 13.25
N ALA A 27 -5.69 -24.61 12.19
CA ALA A 27 -7.10 -24.96 12.12
C ALA A 27 -7.48 -26.01 13.19
N ALA A 28 -6.67 -27.06 13.35
CA ALA A 28 -6.86 -28.07 14.39
C ALA A 28 -6.85 -27.45 15.79
N ARG A 29 -5.92 -26.51 16.07
CA ARG A 29 -5.87 -25.79 17.34
C ARG A 29 -7.16 -25.01 17.63
N ILE A 30 -7.71 -24.31 16.62
CA ILE A 30 -8.96 -23.55 16.75
C ILE A 30 -10.16 -24.48 16.96
N MET A 31 -10.17 -25.63 16.28
CA MET A 31 -11.23 -26.64 16.45
C MET A 31 -11.22 -27.24 17.86
N LEU A 32 -10.04 -27.50 18.42
CA LEU A 32 -9.89 -28.00 19.78
C LEU A 32 -10.25 -26.94 20.83
N SER A 33 -9.79 -25.70 20.66
CA SER A 33 -10.13 -24.62 21.61
C SER A 33 -11.63 -24.34 21.68
N ARG A 34 -12.35 -24.44 20.54
CA ARG A 34 -13.82 -24.35 20.51
C ARG A 34 -14.51 -25.48 21.28
N ALA A 35 -13.86 -26.63 21.41
CA ALA A 35 -14.35 -27.76 22.21
C ALA A 35 -13.87 -27.72 23.67
N GLY A 36 -13.11 -26.69 24.07
CA GLY A 36 -12.51 -26.60 25.41
C GLY A 36 -11.36 -27.59 25.63
N LEU A 37 -10.81 -28.17 24.56
CA LEU A 37 -9.72 -29.15 24.62
C LEU A 37 -8.43 -28.54 24.10
N SER A 38 -7.31 -29.06 24.60
CA SER A 38 -5.97 -28.75 24.12
C SER A 38 -5.32 -29.99 23.47
N PHE A 39 -4.25 -29.78 22.69
CA PHE A 39 -3.46 -30.90 22.15
C PHE A 39 -2.87 -31.79 23.26
N ARG A 40 -2.64 -31.22 24.44
CA ARG A 40 -2.16 -31.97 25.61
C ARG A 40 -3.22 -32.96 26.10
N ASP A 41 -4.48 -32.56 26.16
CA ASP A 41 -5.58 -33.43 26.59
C ASP A 41 -5.79 -34.61 25.61
N LEU A 42 -5.58 -34.37 24.31
CA LEU A 42 -5.56 -35.44 23.31
C LEU A 42 -4.38 -36.39 23.48
N ALA A 43 -3.18 -35.86 23.75
CA ALA A 43 -1.98 -36.67 23.96
C ALA A 43 -2.08 -37.50 25.26
N GLU A 44 -2.68 -36.94 26.31
CA GLU A 44 -2.95 -37.66 27.56
C GLU A 44 -3.99 -38.77 27.34
N ARG A 45 -5.03 -38.51 26.54
CA ARG A 45 -6.04 -39.52 26.18
C ARG A 45 -5.50 -40.60 25.22
N ALA A 46 -4.56 -40.26 24.35
CA ALA A 46 -3.87 -41.23 23.49
C ALA A 46 -2.80 -42.04 24.24
N ARG A 47 -2.20 -41.45 25.29
CA ARG A 47 -1.26 -42.14 26.19
C ARG A 47 -1.92 -43.09 27.15
N ALA A 48 -3.21 -42.94 27.44
CA ALA A 48 -3.97 -43.91 28.23
C ALA A 48 -4.03 -45.23 27.44
N PRO A 49 -3.21 -46.24 27.78
CA PRO A 49 -3.28 -47.52 27.11
C PRO A 49 -4.60 -48.15 27.56
N VAL A 50 -5.42 -48.60 26.62
CA VAL A 50 -6.33 -49.71 26.90
C VAL A 50 -5.41 -50.89 27.18
N PHE A 51 -5.02 -51.05 28.45
CA PHE A 51 -4.43 -52.30 28.91
C PHE A 51 -5.50 -53.38 28.72
N PRO A 52 -5.33 -54.39 27.84
CA PRO A 52 -5.99 -55.65 28.12
C PRO A 52 -5.50 -56.08 29.51
N ALA A 53 -6.45 -56.43 30.38
CA ALA A 53 -6.15 -56.89 31.72
C ALA A 53 -5.00 -57.92 31.65
N PRO A 54 -3.85 -57.67 32.31
CA PRO A 54 -2.82 -58.68 32.37
C PRO A 54 -3.37 -59.85 33.18
N GLU A 55 -3.47 -61.03 32.57
CA GLU A 55 -3.54 -62.27 33.32
C GLU A 55 -2.32 -62.32 34.26
N PRO A 56 -2.52 -62.62 35.56
CA PRO A 56 -1.44 -62.54 36.53
C PRO A 56 -0.35 -63.57 36.20
N PRO A 57 0.92 -63.16 36.02
CA PRO A 57 2.01 -64.13 35.96
C PRO A 57 2.17 -64.77 37.35
N ALA A 58 2.33 -66.08 37.35
CA ALA A 58 2.60 -66.87 38.54
C ALA A 58 3.76 -66.27 39.35
N ALA A 59 3.54 -66.15 40.66
CA ALA A 59 4.51 -65.65 41.62
C ALA A 59 5.77 -66.52 41.63
N GLU A 60 6.90 -65.96 41.21
CA GLU A 60 8.22 -66.46 41.60
C GLU A 60 8.49 -66.12 43.07
N PRO A 61 9.16 -67.00 43.84
CA PRO A 61 9.41 -66.79 45.26
C PRO A 61 10.39 -65.62 45.49
N PRO A 62 10.22 -64.86 46.59
CA PRO A 62 11.07 -63.71 46.90
C PRO A 62 12.50 -64.17 47.24
N GLY A 63 13.42 -63.94 46.31
CA GLY A 63 14.86 -63.98 46.61
C GLY A 63 15.22 -62.89 47.63
N ALA A 64 16.06 -63.25 48.59
CA ALA A 64 16.46 -62.42 49.73
C ALA A 64 16.89 -60.98 49.33
N PRO A 65 16.62 -59.96 50.17
CA PRO A 65 17.03 -58.59 49.89
C PRO A 65 18.56 -58.52 49.82
N ALA A 66 19.07 -58.05 48.68
CA ALA A 66 20.50 -57.80 48.53
C ALA A 66 20.97 -56.82 49.64
N PRO A 67 22.13 -57.08 50.28
CA PRO A 67 22.67 -56.18 51.30
C PRO A 67 22.88 -54.77 50.71
N PRO A 68 22.63 -53.70 51.46
CA PRO A 68 22.79 -52.34 50.97
C PRO A 68 24.24 -52.11 50.51
N PRO A 69 24.46 -51.44 49.37
CA PRO A 69 25.79 -51.19 48.87
C PRO A 69 26.59 -50.38 49.90
N PRO A 70 27.90 -50.67 50.06
CA PRO A 70 28.73 -49.95 51.00
C PRO A 70 28.75 -48.44 50.67
N PRO A 71 28.79 -47.57 51.68
CA PRO A 71 28.65 -46.11 51.51
C PRO A 71 29.70 -45.52 50.55
N ASP A 72 30.88 -46.13 50.45
CA ASP A 72 31.94 -45.70 49.53
C ASP A 72 31.57 -45.87 48.06
N GLU A 73 30.77 -46.88 47.71
CA GLU A 73 30.28 -47.09 46.35
C GLU A 73 29.25 -46.04 45.97
N LEU A 74 28.38 -45.66 46.90
CA LEU A 74 27.42 -44.57 46.71
C LEU A 74 28.13 -43.23 46.48
N VAL A 75 29.15 -42.91 47.29
CA VAL A 75 29.94 -41.68 47.12
C VAL A 75 30.66 -41.67 45.77
N ARG A 76 31.20 -42.81 45.32
CA ARG A 76 31.82 -42.93 44.00
C ARG A 76 30.79 -42.77 42.87
N GLY A 77 29.61 -43.34 43.00
CA GLY A 77 28.50 -43.19 42.06
C GLY A 77 28.06 -41.74 41.91
N LEU A 78 27.83 -41.06 43.03
CA LEU A 78 27.47 -39.64 43.06
C LEU A 78 28.56 -38.76 42.43
N ARG A 79 29.85 -39.03 42.68
CA ARG A 79 30.94 -38.29 42.04
C ARG A 79 30.98 -38.47 40.53
N ARG A 80 30.61 -39.64 40.01
CA ARG A 80 30.49 -39.86 38.55
C ARG A 80 29.33 -39.05 37.99
N GLN A 81 28.16 -39.14 38.63
CA GLN A 81 26.98 -38.36 38.23
C GLN A 81 27.24 -36.85 38.23
N VAL A 82 27.93 -36.32 39.23
CA VAL A 82 28.30 -34.89 39.25
C VAL A 82 29.18 -34.54 38.06
N ARG A 83 30.17 -35.37 37.71
CA ARG A 83 31.01 -35.13 36.53
C ARG A 83 30.23 -35.21 35.22
N ASP A 84 29.31 -36.16 35.10
CA ASP A 84 28.46 -36.31 33.92
C ASP A 84 27.55 -35.08 33.75
N LEU A 85 26.94 -34.61 34.85
CA LEU A 85 26.14 -33.38 34.87
C LEU A 85 26.98 -32.13 34.56
N GLU A 86 28.21 -32.04 35.06
CA GLU A 86 29.13 -30.95 34.72
C GLU A 86 29.47 -30.93 33.23
N LEU A 87 29.68 -32.10 32.62
CA LEU A 87 29.89 -32.22 31.17
C LEU A 87 28.63 -31.82 30.39
N GLU A 88 27.45 -32.28 30.81
CA GLU A 88 26.19 -31.86 30.21
C GLU A 88 26.00 -30.34 30.30
N LEU A 89 26.22 -29.73 31.46
CA LEU A 89 26.16 -28.27 31.62
C LEU A 89 27.15 -27.56 30.70
N ALA A 90 28.37 -28.06 30.55
CA ALA A 90 29.34 -27.50 29.63
C ALA A 90 28.88 -27.61 28.16
N THR A 91 28.27 -28.72 27.77
CA THR A 91 27.71 -28.87 26.41
C THR A 91 26.52 -27.97 26.16
N LEU A 92 25.58 -27.88 27.12
CA LEU A 92 24.40 -27.02 27.03
C LEU A 92 24.80 -25.54 26.97
N ARG A 93 25.82 -25.11 27.73
CA ARG A 93 26.37 -23.75 27.64
C ARG A 93 26.91 -23.45 26.24
N ARG A 94 27.73 -24.34 25.67
CA ARG A 94 28.23 -24.19 24.29
C ARG A 94 27.11 -24.15 23.26
N GLN A 95 26.05 -24.95 23.46
CA GLN A 95 24.87 -24.93 22.60
C GLN A 95 24.11 -23.61 22.71
N LEU A 96 23.97 -23.07 23.93
CA LEU A 96 23.35 -21.77 24.16
C LEU A 96 24.16 -20.64 23.51
N ASP A 97 25.48 -20.62 23.70
CA ASP A 97 26.37 -19.61 23.09
C ASP A 97 26.30 -19.67 21.56
N LYS A 98 26.28 -20.89 21.00
CA LYS A 98 26.11 -21.08 19.55
C LYS A 98 24.74 -20.56 19.08
N ALA A 99 23.66 -20.94 19.76
CA ALA A 99 22.31 -20.50 19.41
C ALA A 99 22.14 -18.98 19.55
N ALA A 100 22.78 -18.36 20.55
CA ALA A 100 22.82 -16.91 20.72
C ALA A 100 23.53 -16.24 19.55
N GLY A 101 24.71 -16.74 19.15
CA GLY A 101 25.43 -16.22 17.99
C GLY A 101 24.66 -16.37 16.66
N ASP A 102 23.95 -17.49 16.47
CA ASP A 102 23.11 -17.68 15.29
C ASP A 102 21.88 -16.76 15.31
N ALA A 103 21.29 -16.51 16.48
CA ALA A 103 20.20 -15.55 16.64
C ALA A 103 20.64 -14.11 16.33
N ASP A 104 21.86 -13.72 16.73
CA ASP A 104 22.42 -12.40 16.43
C ASP A 104 22.67 -12.23 14.92
N ARG A 105 23.19 -13.26 14.24
CA ARG A 105 23.34 -13.26 12.76
C ARG A 105 22.01 -13.07 12.05
N GLN A 106 20.97 -13.78 12.51
CA GLN A 106 19.62 -13.64 11.94
C GLN A 106 19.04 -12.24 12.16
N ARG A 107 19.32 -11.61 13.32
CA ARG A 107 18.92 -10.22 13.59
C ARG A 107 19.61 -9.25 12.65
N GLU A 108 20.92 -9.38 12.45
CA GLU A 108 21.68 -8.56 11.51
C GLU A 108 21.17 -8.70 10.08
N GLU A 109 20.91 -9.93 9.63
CA GLU A 109 20.33 -10.18 8.30
C GLU A 109 18.95 -9.54 8.18
N ALA A 110 18.08 -9.70 9.18
CA ALA A 110 16.78 -9.07 9.20
C ALA A 110 16.88 -7.54 9.12
N ASP A 111 17.83 -6.91 9.80
CA ASP A 111 18.07 -5.47 9.74
C ASP A 111 18.62 -5.02 8.39
N ARG A 112 19.49 -5.81 7.75
CA ARG A 112 19.92 -5.58 6.37
C ARG A 112 18.74 -5.61 5.42
N TRP A 113 17.87 -6.62 5.52
CA TRP A 113 16.67 -6.73 4.69
C TRP A 113 15.69 -5.57 4.93
N ARG A 114 15.50 -5.15 6.18
CA ARG A 114 14.67 -3.96 6.51
C ARG A 114 15.22 -2.69 5.89
N THR A 115 16.54 -2.52 5.89
CA THR A 115 17.20 -1.35 5.30
C THR A 115 17.03 -1.33 3.79
N LEU A 116 17.32 -2.45 3.12
CA LEU A 116 17.11 -2.59 1.67
C LEU A 116 15.63 -2.38 1.28
N ALA A 117 14.70 -2.89 2.07
CA ALA A 117 13.27 -2.68 1.84
C ALA A 117 12.88 -1.19 1.94
N ARG A 118 13.44 -0.44 2.88
CA ARG A 118 13.20 1.01 2.99
C ARG A 118 13.80 1.78 1.81
N GLU A 119 15.06 1.52 1.46
CA GLU A 119 15.72 2.17 0.33
C GLU A 119 15.01 1.90 -1.00
N THR A 120 14.54 0.66 -1.21
CA THR A 120 13.77 0.30 -2.40
C THR A 120 12.41 0.98 -2.41
N ALA A 121 11.72 1.06 -1.27
CA ALA A 121 10.47 1.80 -1.15
C ALA A 121 10.65 3.31 -1.44
N GLU A 122 11.70 3.94 -0.92
CA GLU A 122 12.04 5.34 -1.20
C GLU A 122 12.34 5.58 -2.69
N LYS A 123 13.16 4.71 -3.31
CA LYS A 123 13.43 4.79 -4.75
C LYS A 123 12.16 4.65 -5.59
N LEU A 124 11.28 3.70 -5.24
CA LEU A 124 9.98 3.53 -5.91
C LEU A 124 9.09 4.75 -5.74
N TRP A 125 9.08 5.35 -4.55
CA TRP A 125 8.35 6.57 -4.27
C TRP A 125 8.85 7.75 -5.12
N ASP A 126 10.17 7.95 -5.18
CA ASP A 126 10.78 9.01 -5.99
C ASP A 126 10.53 8.83 -7.49
N MET A 127 10.62 7.58 -7.98
CA MET A 127 10.25 7.26 -9.35
C MET A 127 8.78 7.53 -9.62
N GLY A 128 7.89 7.14 -8.69
CA GLY A 128 6.46 7.44 -8.76
C GLY A 128 6.19 8.94 -8.83
N LYS A 129 6.87 9.74 -8.00
CA LYS A 129 6.76 11.21 -8.01
C LYS A 129 7.35 11.84 -9.27
N ALA A 130 8.45 11.31 -9.79
CA ALA A 130 9.02 11.76 -11.06
C ALA A 130 8.08 11.46 -12.23
N LEU A 131 7.45 10.28 -12.23
CA LEU A 131 6.44 9.89 -13.22
C LEU A 131 5.19 10.74 -13.10
N GLU A 132 4.70 11.06 -11.91
CA GLU A 132 3.56 11.95 -11.70
C GLU A 132 3.83 13.33 -12.31
N ARG A 133 5.01 13.92 -12.03
CA ARG A 133 5.42 15.20 -12.62
C ARG A 133 5.53 15.14 -14.15
N LYS A 134 6.03 14.03 -14.70
CA LYS A 134 6.11 13.81 -16.15
C LYS A 134 4.72 13.62 -16.75
N HIS A 135 3.86 12.82 -16.13
CA HIS A 135 2.53 12.50 -16.64
C HIS A 135 1.65 13.73 -16.67
N SER A 136 1.74 14.64 -15.69
CA SER A 136 1.03 15.93 -15.76
C SER A 136 1.42 16.75 -17.00
N ARG A 137 2.71 16.77 -17.37
CA ARG A 137 3.17 17.46 -18.59
C ARG A 137 2.73 16.75 -19.87
N HIS A 138 2.72 15.42 -19.89
CA HIS A 138 2.33 14.64 -21.06
C HIS A 138 0.82 14.64 -21.27
N ALA A 139 0.03 14.61 -20.19
CA ALA A 139 -1.42 14.71 -20.24
C ALA A 139 -1.87 16.00 -20.95
N ASP A 140 -1.20 17.14 -20.70
CA ASP A 140 -1.49 18.38 -21.42
C ASP A 140 -1.13 18.30 -22.91
N THR A 141 -0.01 17.64 -23.25
CA THR A 141 0.35 17.43 -24.67
C THR A 141 -0.58 16.47 -25.39
N ASP A 142 -1.08 15.43 -24.71
CA ASP A 142 -1.99 14.44 -25.29
C ASP A 142 -3.41 15.02 -25.41
N LYS A 143 -3.86 15.79 -24.43
CA LYS A 143 -5.07 16.62 -24.54
C LYS A 143 -4.96 17.60 -25.70
N ARG A 144 -3.81 18.24 -25.89
CA ARG A 144 -3.58 19.12 -27.05
C ARG A 144 -3.65 18.34 -28.37
N ARG A 145 -3.01 17.16 -28.46
CA ARG A 145 -3.04 16.33 -29.68
C ARG A 145 -4.46 15.92 -30.04
N THR A 146 -5.22 15.41 -29.08
CA THR A 146 -6.61 14.98 -29.26
C THR A 146 -7.54 16.14 -29.62
N VAL A 147 -7.37 17.33 -29.05
CA VAL A 147 -8.08 18.54 -29.51
C VAL A 147 -7.76 18.85 -30.97
N LEU A 148 -6.49 18.79 -31.35
CA LEU A 148 -6.08 19.09 -32.72
C LEU A 148 -6.59 18.06 -33.73
N GLU A 149 -6.65 16.79 -33.36
CA GLU A 149 -7.22 15.69 -34.15
C GLU A 149 -8.73 15.92 -34.40
N LEU A 150 -9.50 16.19 -33.34
CA LEU A 150 -10.93 16.52 -33.46
C LEU A 150 -11.21 17.80 -34.27
N LEU A 151 -10.29 18.76 -34.25
CA LEU A 151 -10.41 19.98 -35.06
C LEU A 151 -10.01 19.79 -36.53
N GLN A 152 -9.22 18.77 -36.84
CA GLN A 152 -8.86 18.40 -38.22
C GLN A 152 -9.94 17.54 -38.88
N ASP A 153 -10.65 16.73 -38.09
CA ASP A 153 -11.78 15.95 -38.58
C ASP A 153 -12.98 16.83 -38.98
N PRO A 154 -13.45 16.78 -40.24
CA PRO A 154 -14.49 17.71 -40.72
C PRO A 154 -15.83 17.55 -40.01
N GLY A 155 -16.20 16.33 -39.59
CA GLY A 155 -17.43 16.09 -38.82
C GLY A 155 -17.33 16.59 -37.38
N SER A 156 -16.18 16.37 -36.74
CA SER A 156 -15.93 16.77 -35.34
C SER A 156 -15.67 18.28 -35.21
N ALA A 157 -15.11 18.92 -36.23
CA ALA A 157 -14.86 20.35 -36.26
C ALA A 157 -16.15 21.20 -36.22
N LEU A 158 -17.30 20.64 -36.61
CA LEU A 158 -18.60 21.32 -36.54
C LEU A 158 -19.15 21.39 -35.11
N LEU A 159 -18.63 20.58 -34.18
CA LEU A 159 -19.03 20.59 -32.78
C LEU A 159 -18.70 21.93 -32.11
N SER A 160 -19.50 22.28 -31.10
CA SER A 160 -19.24 23.47 -30.29
C SER A 160 -17.95 23.31 -29.47
N ASP A 161 -17.27 24.41 -29.16
CA ASP A 161 -16.03 24.37 -28.36
C ASP A 161 -16.27 23.77 -26.97
N ARG A 162 -17.47 23.96 -26.38
CA ARG A 162 -17.87 23.32 -25.12
C ARG A 162 -17.99 21.80 -25.25
N GLU A 163 -18.47 21.31 -26.39
CA GLU A 163 -18.63 19.87 -26.62
C GLU A 163 -17.27 19.18 -26.79
N ILE A 164 -16.38 19.76 -27.59
CA ILE A 164 -15.01 19.28 -27.76
C ILE A 164 -14.26 19.32 -26.41
N ALA A 165 -14.42 20.42 -25.66
CA ALA A 165 -13.85 20.57 -24.32
C ALA A 165 -14.31 19.49 -23.34
N ARG A 166 -15.60 19.13 -23.34
CA ARG A 166 -16.13 18.04 -22.51
C ARG A 166 -15.55 16.68 -22.91
N ARG A 167 -15.40 16.40 -24.20
CA ARG A 167 -14.87 15.12 -24.69
C ARG A 167 -13.40 14.91 -24.35
N VAL A 168 -12.60 15.98 -24.39
CA VAL A 168 -11.14 15.90 -24.13
C VAL A 168 -10.78 16.26 -22.68
N GLY A 169 -11.69 16.89 -21.93
CA GLY A 169 -11.42 17.34 -20.55
C GLY A 169 -10.47 18.54 -20.49
N VAL A 170 -10.70 19.53 -21.37
CA VAL A 170 -9.97 20.81 -21.43
C VAL A 170 -10.93 21.99 -21.27
N SER A 171 -10.41 23.20 -21.07
CA SER A 171 -11.25 24.40 -21.06
C SER A 171 -11.77 24.71 -22.47
N ALA A 172 -13.04 25.12 -22.57
CA ALA A 172 -13.60 25.59 -23.84
C ALA A 172 -12.81 26.77 -24.43
N HIS A 173 -12.22 27.61 -23.57
CA HIS A 173 -11.36 28.72 -24.00
C HIS A 173 -10.13 28.22 -24.77
N ASP A 174 -9.51 27.12 -24.32
CA ASP A 174 -8.33 26.56 -24.98
C ASP A 174 -8.70 26.02 -26.36
N VAL A 175 -9.83 25.32 -26.47
CA VAL A 175 -10.34 24.86 -27.77
C VAL A 175 -10.56 26.04 -28.72
N THR A 176 -11.19 27.13 -28.25
CA THR A 176 -11.36 28.35 -29.05
C THR A 176 -10.02 28.94 -29.47
N HIS A 177 -9.03 28.97 -28.57
CA HIS A 177 -7.68 29.45 -28.86
C HIS A 177 -6.99 28.61 -29.94
N TRP A 178 -7.01 27.28 -29.82
CA TRP A 178 -6.44 26.37 -30.81
C TRP A 178 -7.15 26.45 -32.16
N ARG A 179 -8.48 26.55 -32.17
CA ARG A 179 -9.27 26.74 -33.39
C ARG A 179 -8.91 28.05 -34.09
N ARG A 180 -8.73 29.15 -33.36
CA ARG A 180 -8.24 30.43 -33.91
C ARG A 180 -6.83 30.28 -34.49
N ARG A 181 -5.92 29.59 -33.79
CA ARG A 181 -4.56 29.33 -34.29
C ARG A 181 -4.56 28.51 -35.57
N LEU A 182 -5.36 27.44 -35.64
CA LEU A 182 -5.51 26.62 -36.84
C LEU A 182 -6.10 27.44 -38.01
N ALA A 183 -7.08 28.31 -37.77
CA ALA A 183 -7.60 29.19 -38.82
C ALA A 183 -6.53 30.16 -39.37
N ILE A 184 -5.63 30.66 -38.52
CA ILE A 184 -4.49 31.49 -38.95
C ILE A 184 -3.51 30.65 -39.79
N VAL A 185 -3.18 29.44 -39.33
CA VAL A 185 -2.25 28.55 -40.03
C VAL A 185 -2.82 28.07 -41.35
N GLY A 186 -4.09 27.65 -41.40
CA GLY A 186 -4.78 27.25 -42.63
C GLY A 186 -4.88 28.39 -43.65
N ARG A 187 -5.10 29.63 -43.20
CA ARG A 187 -5.02 30.82 -44.07
C ARG A 187 -3.63 31.05 -44.64
N LYS A 188 -2.57 30.79 -43.86
CA LYS A 188 -1.18 30.89 -44.34
C LYS A 188 -0.80 29.77 -45.29
N LEU A 189 -1.34 28.57 -45.10
CA LEU A 189 -1.03 27.39 -45.92
C LEU A 189 -1.88 27.26 -47.19
N ARG A 190 -2.92 28.09 -47.39
CA ARG A 190 -3.80 28.06 -48.58
C ARG A 190 -4.26 26.64 -48.97
N LEU A 191 -4.56 25.81 -47.96
CA LEU A 191 -5.19 24.51 -48.18
C LEU A 191 -6.62 24.60 -47.63
N LEU A 192 -7.56 24.70 -48.56
CA LEU A 192 -9.03 24.61 -48.46
C LEU A 192 -9.83 25.90 -48.18
N PRO A 193 -11.00 26.05 -48.86
CA PRO A 193 -11.88 27.19 -48.74
C PRO A 193 -12.51 27.20 -47.35
N VAL A 194 -12.09 28.16 -46.54
CA VAL A 194 -12.76 28.49 -45.29
C VAL A 194 -14.15 29.01 -45.67
N VAL A 195 -15.19 28.18 -45.48
CA VAL A 195 -16.58 28.65 -45.52
C VAL A 195 -16.72 29.67 -44.40
N SER A 196 -16.69 30.94 -44.77
CA SER A 196 -16.98 32.07 -43.91
C SER A 196 -18.37 31.84 -43.32
N ARG A 197 -18.47 31.41 -42.06
CA ARG A 197 -19.74 31.55 -41.32
C ARG A 197 -20.06 33.04 -41.34
N GLY A 198 -21.10 33.39 -42.09
CA GLY A 198 -21.58 34.75 -42.27
C GLY A 198 -21.74 35.43 -40.92
N ARG A 199 -21.23 36.66 -40.84
CA ARG A 199 -21.61 37.64 -39.81
C ARG A 199 -23.12 37.83 -39.87
N GLY A 200 -23.86 37.04 -39.10
CA GLY A 200 -25.26 37.30 -38.83
C GLY A 200 -25.39 38.40 -37.80
N LEU A 201 -25.96 39.52 -38.23
CA LEU A 201 -26.81 40.44 -37.46
C LEU A 201 -26.31 40.86 -36.06
N TRP A 202 -25.52 41.93 -36.03
CA TRP A 202 -25.67 42.98 -35.02
C TRP A 202 -25.74 44.32 -35.77
N ILE A 203 -26.84 44.54 -36.49
CA ILE A 203 -27.28 45.87 -36.91
C ILE A 203 -28.47 46.19 -36.00
N GLY A 204 -28.21 46.95 -34.95
CA GLY A 204 -29.23 47.70 -34.24
C GLY A 204 -29.20 49.14 -34.76
N PRO A 205 -30.33 49.75 -35.15
CA PRO A 205 -30.37 51.15 -35.55
C PRO A 205 -30.59 52.06 -34.34
N SER A 206 -30.36 53.37 -34.54
CA SER A 206 -30.53 54.51 -33.62
C SER A 206 -29.21 54.97 -33.00
N ALA A 207 -28.79 56.23 -32.99
CA ALA A 207 -29.25 57.51 -33.54
C ALA A 207 -28.05 58.47 -33.34
N SER A 208 -27.67 59.25 -34.35
CA SER A 208 -27.88 60.72 -34.39
C SER A 208 -27.26 61.47 -33.20
N GLY A 209 -26.15 62.17 -33.44
CA GLY A 209 -25.57 63.09 -32.46
C GLY A 209 -24.28 63.75 -32.92
N LEU A 210 -24.39 64.71 -33.84
CA LEU A 210 -23.36 65.71 -34.12
C LEU A 210 -23.07 66.57 -32.87
N ALA A 211 -21.80 66.82 -32.58
CA ALA A 211 -21.28 68.07 -32.00
C ALA A 211 -19.73 68.04 -32.08
N THR A 212 -19.11 68.69 -33.07
CA THR A 212 -18.48 70.03 -32.99
C THR A 212 -17.42 70.22 -31.91
N GLY A 213 -16.17 70.33 -32.37
CA GLY A 213 -15.26 71.44 -32.02
C GLY A 213 -14.35 71.25 -30.81
N GLY A 214 -13.04 71.42 -31.01
CA GLY A 214 -12.11 71.62 -29.89
C GLY A 214 -10.64 71.37 -30.22
N SER A 215 -10.05 72.23 -31.04
CA SER A 215 -8.60 72.36 -31.21
C SER A 215 -7.94 72.82 -29.90
N GLY A 216 -6.80 72.21 -29.54
CA GLY A 216 -5.98 72.65 -28.42
C GLY A 216 -4.58 72.05 -28.48
N ALA A 217 -3.62 72.86 -28.92
CA ALA A 217 -2.20 72.54 -29.05
C ALA A 217 -1.41 72.94 -27.77
N GLY A 218 -0.25 72.29 -27.57
CA GLY A 218 0.79 72.64 -26.59
C GLY A 218 0.64 71.88 -25.26
N THR A 219 1.66 71.25 -24.68
CA THR A 219 3.01 71.78 -24.45
C THR A 219 3.99 70.65 -24.06
N MET A 220 5.26 70.95 -24.32
CA MET A 220 6.54 70.25 -24.12
C MET A 220 6.82 69.45 -22.82
N ARG A 221 7.72 68.46 -23.03
CA ARG A 221 8.89 68.03 -22.22
C ARG A 221 8.70 67.37 -20.84
N GLY A 222 9.37 66.22 -20.67
CA GLY A 222 9.93 65.79 -19.38
C GLY A 222 9.92 64.28 -19.12
N ARG A 223 11.01 63.58 -19.44
CA ARG A 223 11.45 62.30 -18.83
C ARG A 223 12.65 62.65 -17.92
N PRO A 224 13.17 61.83 -16.98
CA PRO A 224 12.73 60.54 -16.42
C PRO A 224 12.71 60.50 -14.86
N GLY A 225 12.10 59.49 -14.25
CA GLY A 225 12.25 59.24 -12.80
C GLY A 225 11.55 57.95 -12.36
N GLY A 226 12.30 57.01 -11.78
CA GLY A 226 11.87 55.66 -11.41
C GLY A 226 10.88 55.55 -10.24
N PRO A 227 10.55 54.31 -9.82
CA PRO A 227 9.34 54.01 -9.06
C PRO A 227 9.55 54.04 -7.54
N PRO A 228 8.49 54.35 -6.78
CA PRO A 228 8.23 53.72 -5.50
C PRO A 228 6.94 52.88 -5.62
N ALA A 229 7.03 51.57 -5.42
CA ALA A 229 6.79 50.95 -4.12
C ALA A 229 5.32 51.00 -3.68
N GLY A 230 4.66 49.85 -3.82
CA GLY A 230 3.77 49.33 -2.79
C GLY A 230 2.38 49.96 -2.67
N GLU A 231 1.40 49.37 -3.36
CA GLU A 231 0.06 49.27 -2.76
C GLU A 231 -0.62 47.96 -3.18
N ARG A 232 -0.31 46.91 -2.41
CA ARG A 232 -1.09 45.66 -2.39
C ARG A 232 -2.44 45.99 -1.77
N ARG A 233 -3.49 46.05 -2.59
CA ARG A 233 -4.86 46.04 -2.06
C ARG A 233 -5.11 44.71 -1.36
N ARG A 234 -5.38 44.82 -0.06
CA ARG A 234 -5.81 43.76 0.85
C ARG A 234 -7.10 43.14 0.34
N TRP A 235 -7.12 41.83 0.19
CA TRP A 235 -8.38 41.09 0.23
C TRP A 235 -8.80 40.96 1.69
N LEU A 236 -9.99 41.47 1.98
CA LEU A 236 -10.69 41.31 3.25
C LEU A 236 -10.91 39.82 3.54
N GLY A 237 -10.74 39.46 4.81
CA GLY A 237 -10.53 38.11 5.28
C GLY A 237 -11.70 37.16 5.07
N PHE A 238 -11.32 35.89 4.90
CA PHE A 238 -12.15 34.76 5.29
C PHE A 238 -11.41 34.08 6.46
N ALA A 239 -11.92 34.26 7.68
CA ALA A 239 -11.50 33.50 8.83
C ALA A 239 -12.24 32.14 8.77
N GLY A 240 -11.57 31.13 8.20
CA GLY A 240 -11.97 29.74 8.41
C GLY A 240 -11.22 29.21 9.62
N GLU A 241 -11.88 29.11 10.76
CA GLU A 241 -11.43 28.24 11.85
C GLU A 241 -11.34 26.80 11.31
N VAL A 242 -10.11 26.31 11.14
CA VAL A 242 -9.87 24.88 10.95
C VAL A 242 -9.58 24.31 12.33
N THR A 243 -10.63 23.90 13.03
CA THR A 243 -10.52 23.02 14.20
C THR A 243 -10.02 21.66 13.73
N ILE A 244 -8.77 21.35 14.08
CA ILE A 244 -8.20 20.00 13.99
C ILE A 244 -8.85 19.16 15.09
N ALA A 245 -9.70 18.22 14.71
CA ALA A 245 -10.15 17.15 15.60
C ALA A 245 -9.43 15.85 15.23
N GLU A 246 -8.42 15.50 16.01
CA GLU A 246 -8.01 14.12 16.18
C GLU A 246 -9.17 13.32 16.79
N ARG A 247 -9.50 12.16 16.20
CA ARG A 247 -9.62 10.88 16.93
C ARG A 247 -10.02 9.74 16.01
N GLY A 248 -9.26 8.66 16.12
CA GLY A 248 -9.45 7.45 15.35
C GLY A 248 -10.77 6.73 15.61
N SER A 249 -11.11 5.84 14.68
CA SER A 249 -11.98 4.72 14.97
C SER A 249 -11.66 3.57 14.03
N ARG A 250 -11.19 2.48 14.62
CA ARG A 250 -11.26 1.12 14.06
C ARG A 250 -12.65 0.89 13.49
N ARG A 251 -12.74 0.37 12.27
CA ARG A 251 -13.86 -0.48 11.88
C ARG A 251 -13.33 -1.73 11.20
N ASP A 252 -13.42 -2.81 11.96
CA ASP A 252 -13.63 -4.15 11.46
C ASP A 252 -14.77 -4.16 10.45
N LEU A 253 -14.53 -4.69 9.25
CA LEU A 253 -15.59 -5.25 8.43
C LEU A 253 -15.12 -6.58 7.85
N ALA A 254 -15.90 -7.59 8.24
CA ALA A 254 -15.81 -8.99 7.89
C ALA A 254 -15.97 -9.25 6.37
N PRO A 255 -15.50 -10.41 5.88
CA PRO A 255 -15.60 -10.80 4.48
C PRO A 255 -17.01 -11.29 4.12
N CYS A 256 -17.53 -10.79 2.99
CA CYS A 256 -18.71 -11.31 2.33
C CYS A 256 -18.47 -12.74 1.80
N GLY A 257 -19.42 -13.63 2.07
CA GLY A 257 -19.52 -14.93 1.43
C GLY A 257 -20.61 -14.99 0.35
N ARG A 258 -20.53 -16.07 -0.44
CA ARG A 258 -21.42 -16.59 -1.53
C ARG A 258 -21.25 -15.88 -2.89
N ARG A 259 -21.15 -16.62 -4.00
CA ARG A 259 -21.67 -17.95 -4.35
C ARG A 259 -20.59 -18.90 -4.86
#